data_AF-A0A730IFM7-F1
#
_entry.id   AF-A0A730IFM7-F1
#
_cell.length_a   1.000
_cell.length_b   1.000
_cell.length_c   1.000
_cell.angle_alpha   90.00
_cell.angle_beta   90.00
_cell.angle_gamma   90.00
#
_symmetry.space_group_name_H-M   'P 1'
#
loop_
_entity.id
_entity.type
_entity.pdbx_description
1 polymer ?
#
loop_
_entity_poly.entity_id
_entity_poly.type
_entity_poly.pdbx_seq_one_letter_code
_entity_poly.pdbx_strand_id
1 'polypeptide(L)' 'NKDDDDYRNNKREIDSILEKIYRSHNNTLFISKNSGCRNMLL' A
#
# COMPACT_ATOMS: atom_id res chain seq x y z
N ASN A 1 -11.99 -2.28 12.34
CA ASN A 1 -11.25 -3.36 13.04
C ASN A 1 -10.96 -4.51 12.13
N LYS A 2 -11.96 -5.16 11.52
CA LYS A 2 -11.75 -6.31 10.63
C LYS A 2 -10.61 -6.15 9.60
N ASP A 3 -10.54 -5.03 8.88
CA ASP A 3 -9.45 -4.82 7.89
C ASP A 3 -8.07 -4.63 8.53
N ASP A 4 -8.01 -4.01 9.72
CA ASP A 4 -6.77 -3.88 10.50
C ASP A 4 -6.35 -5.24 11.08
N ASP A 5 -7.31 -6.04 11.54
CA ASP A 5 -7.06 -7.39 12.05
C ASP A 5 -6.57 -8.31 10.92
N ASP A 6 -7.22 -8.28 9.75
CA ASP A 6 -6.84 -9.04 8.56
C ASP A 6 -5.46 -8.59 8.04
N TYR A 7 -5.17 -7.28 8.05
CA TYR A 7 -3.83 -6.76 7.74
C TYR A 7 -2.78 -7.26 8.74
N ARG A 8 -3.05 -7.20 10.05
CA ARG A 8 -2.12 -7.64 11.09
C ARG A 8 -1.84 -9.13 11.02
N ASN A 9 -2.86 -9.95 10.75
CA ASN A 9 -2.73 -11.40 10.62
C ASN A 9 -1.79 -11.80 9.47
N ASN A 10 -1.83 -11.08 8.35
CA ASN A 10 -1.01 -11.35 7.16
C ASN A 10 0.08 -10.28 6.92
N LYS A 11 0.45 -9.53 7.96
CA LYS A 11 1.28 -8.32 7.85
C LYS A 11 2.57 -8.56 7.09
N ARG A 12 3.25 -9.68 7.35
CA ARG A 12 4.55 -10.00 6.73
C ARG A 12 4.46 -10.15 5.21
N GLU A 13 3.41 -10.80 4.73
CA GLU A 13 3.22 -11.00 3.28
C GLU A 13 2.78 -9.71 2.60
N ILE A 14 1.85 -8.99 3.23
CA ILE A 14 1.36 -7.71 2.73
C ILE A 14 2.50 -6.69 2.67
N ASP A 15 3.31 -6.58 3.73
CA ASP A 15 4.45 -5.66 3.77
C ASP A 15 5.50 -6.02 2.71
N SER A 16 5.72 -7.30 2.41
CA SER A 16 6.63 -7.72 1.32
C SER A 16 6.16 -7.24 -0.05
N ILE A 17 4.86 -7.21 -0.28
CA ILE A 17 4.26 -6.69 -1.52
C ILE A 17 4.33 -5.16 -1.53
N LEU A 18 3.97 -4.50 -0.43
CA LEU A 18 4.03 -3.05 -0.29
C LEU A 18 5.45 -2.51 -0.48
N GLU A 19 6.46 -3.21 0.03
CA GLU A 19 7.86 -2.84 -0.14
C GLU A 19 8.28 -2.84 -1.63
N LYS A 20 7.89 -3.87 -2.38
CA LYS A 20 8.17 -3.94 -3.83
C LYS A 20 7.52 -2.79 -4.57
N ILE A 21 6.27 -2.48 -4.23
CA ILE A 21 5.51 -1.38 -4.84
C ILE A 21 6.19 -0.04 -4.51
N TYR A 22 6.51 0.19 -3.24
CA TYR A 22 7.17 1.40 -2.75
C TYR A 22 8.50 1.67 -3.46
N ARG A 23 9.39 0.67 -3.52
CA ARG A 23 10.69 0.79 -4.19
C ARG A 23 10.54 1.04 -5.71
N SER A 24 9.49 0.50 -6.32
CA SER A 24 9.23 0.65 -7.76
C SER A 24 8.57 2.00 -8.12
N HIS A 25 7.98 2.70 -7.15
CA HIS A 25 7.26 3.96 -7.36
C HIS A 25 7.95 5.14 -6.65
N ASN A 26 9.27 5.24 -6.80
CA ASN A 26 10.06 6.35 -6.25
C ASN A 26 9.87 6.53 -4.73
N ASN A 27 9.85 5.42 -3.99
CA ASN A 27 9.71 5.42 -2.53
C ASN A 27 8.43 6.11 -2.06
N THR A 28 7.30 5.86 -2.74
CA THR A 28 5.98 6.27 -2.30
C THR A 28 4.90 5.24 -2.61
N LEU A 29 3.84 5.19 -1.80
CA LEU A 29 2.60 4.46 -2.09
C LEU A 29 1.50 5.40 -2.65
N PHE A 30 1.82 6.69 -2.82
CA PHE A 30 0.97 7.66 -3.51
C PHE A 30 1.04 7.43 -5.02
N ILE A 31 0.32 6.41 -5.48
CA ILE A 31 0.38 5.90 -6.85
C ILE A 31 -0.88 6.33 -7.59
N SER A 32 -0.69 7.06 -8.68
CA SER A 32 -1.75 7.38 -9.63
C SER A 32 -1.83 6.33 -10.73
N LYS A 33 -3.00 6.20 -11.34
CA LYS A 33 -3.18 5.48 -12.60
C LYS A 33 -4.02 6.35 -13.53
N ASN A 34 -3.49 6.66 -14.71
CA ASN A 34 -4.05 7.65 -15.63
C ASN A 34 -4.27 9.00 -14.90
N SER A 35 -5.47 9.57 -14.96
CA SER A 35 -5.85 10.80 -14.27
C SER A 35 -6.34 10.58 -12.83
N GLY A 36 -6.41 9.34 -12.34
CA GLY A 36 -6.96 9.02 -11.02
C GLY A 36 -5.88 8.79 -9.97
N CYS A 37 -6.00 9.47 -8.81
CA CYS A 37 -5.26 9.12 -7.60
C CYS A 37 -6.14 9.38 -6.36
N ARG A 38 -6.31 8.35 -5.52
CA ARG A 38 -7.01 8.44 -4.23
C ARG A 38 -6.20 7.81 -3.08
N ASN A 39 -4.91 7.61 -3.30
CA ASN A 39 -4.00 7.00 -2.32
C ASN A 39 -3.47 8.02 -1.30
N MET A 40 -4.04 9.23 -1.24
CA MET A 40 -3.70 10.22 -0.23
C MET A 40 -4.34 9.84 1.11
N LEU A 41 -3.59 9.97 2.20
CA LEU A 41 -4.16 9.90 3.55
C LEU A 41 -4.80 11.24 3.91
N LEU A 42 -5.95 11.21 4.59
CA LEU A 42 -6.63 12.37 5.17
C LEU A 42 -6.46 12.39 6.70
#